data_AF-A0AAX6DZR1-F1
#
_entry.id   AF-A0AAX6DZR1-F1
#
_cell.length_a   1.000
_cell.length_b   1.000
_cell.length_c   1.000
_cell.angle_alpha   90.00
_cell.angle_beta   90.00
_cell.angle_gamma   90.00
#
_symmetry.space_group_name_H-M   'P 1'
#
loop_
_entity.id
_entity.type
_entity.pdbx_description
1 polymer ?
#
loop_
_entity_poly.entity_id
_entity_poly.type
_entity_poly.pdbx_seq_one_letter_code
_entity_poly.pdbx_strand_id
1 'polypeptide(L)'
;MMEGMSEHVTTVKTARWEYSTSPVYGWGDVKTKQKSTAGWPAAFPVFEPHWQICMAGGLSTGWIEWDGQLFEFENAPSYAEKNWGGGFPRKWYWIQCNVFDGVSGEVSLTAAGGLRKLPGLTEYYESPALIGIHYGGTFYEFVPWNGTVSWEISPWGYWNLSAENDSYLVELEATTKEPGTPLRAPTLESGLVTALKDTCLGDLKLQMWERRHDGSKGEMILDATSNMAAVEVGGGPWFSTWKGKTASPELLNRALRIPLDTERLFPVPLFKPPGL
;
A
#
# COMPACT_ATOMS: atom_id res chain seq x y z
N MET A 1 12.86 -20.23 -8.97
CA MET A 1 11.41 -20.53 -8.95
C MET A 1 11.09 -20.99 -7.54
N MET A 2 10.60 -20.09 -6.68
CA MET A 2 10.08 -20.48 -5.38
C MET A 2 8.58 -20.75 -5.57
N GLU A 3 8.22 -22.02 -5.75
CA GLU A 3 6.82 -22.42 -5.60
C GLU A 3 6.55 -22.68 -4.12
N GLY A 4 6.15 -21.64 -3.40
CA GLY A 4 5.67 -21.73 -2.02
C GLY A 4 4.20 -22.12 -2.00
N MET A 5 3.85 -23.32 -2.48
CA MET A 5 2.48 -23.85 -2.34
C MET A 5 2.40 -24.71 -1.08
N SER A 6 1.68 -24.24 -0.07
CA SER A 6 1.18 -25.10 1.01
C SER A 6 -0.34 -25.03 0.99
N GLU A 7 -1.01 -26.14 0.67
CA GLU A 7 -2.48 -26.21 0.59
C GLU A 7 -3.18 -25.99 1.95
N HIS A 8 -2.42 -25.97 3.04
CA HIS A 8 -2.91 -25.71 4.39
C HIS A 8 -1.91 -24.84 5.16
N VAL A 9 -2.35 -23.72 5.74
CA VAL A 9 -1.56 -23.03 6.77
C VAL A 9 -1.67 -23.86 8.06
N THR A 10 -0.93 -24.97 8.10
CA THR A 10 -0.74 -25.73 9.32
C THR A 10 0.16 -24.90 10.22
N THR A 11 -0.29 -24.58 11.43
CA THR A 11 0.59 -23.97 12.43
C THR A 11 1.77 -24.91 12.66
N VAL A 12 2.98 -24.46 12.34
CA VAL A 12 4.19 -25.28 12.49
C VAL A 12 4.78 -25.16 13.88
N LYS A 13 5.51 -26.18 14.33
CA LYS A 13 6.16 -26.15 15.64
C LYS A 13 7.36 -25.23 15.67
N THR A 14 8.06 -25.08 14.55
CA THR A 14 9.28 -24.30 14.43
C THR A 14 9.35 -23.58 13.09
N ALA A 15 9.75 -22.32 13.15
CA ALA A 15 10.19 -21.54 12.00
C ALA A 15 11.54 -20.90 12.35
N ARG A 16 12.50 -20.93 11.43
CA ARG A 16 13.80 -20.28 11.53
C ARG A 16 14.08 -19.56 10.23
N TRP A 17 14.87 -18.50 10.27
CA TRP A 17 15.22 -17.77 9.05
C TRP A 17 16.52 -17.02 9.26
N GLU A 18 17.25 -16.83 8.17
CA GLU A 18 18.38 -15.94 8.08
C GLU A 18 18.40 -15.37 6.67
N TYR A 19 18.22 -14.05 6.56
CA TYR A 19 18.30 -13.37 5.28
C TYR A 19 18.73 -11.92 5.48
N SER A 20 19.24 -11.34 4.40
CA SER A 20 19.53 -9.93 4.30
C SER A 20 18.67 -9.32 3.18
N THR A 21 18.37 -8.03 3.31
CA THR A 21 17.56 -7.32 2.32
C THR A 21 18.31 -6.07 1.87
N SER A 22 18.48 -5.92 0.57
CA SER A 22 18.98 -4.72 -0.07
C SER A 22 17.80 -3.86 -0.54
N PRO A 23 17.54 -2.69 0.08
CA PRO A 23 16.45 -1.83 -0.35
C PRO A 23 16.76 -1.20 -1.71
N VAL A 24 15.76 -1.15 -2.59
CA VAL A 24 15.86 -0.54 -3.92
C VAL A 24 14.96 0.71 -3.99
N TYR A 25 13.72 0.59 -3.54
CA TYR A 25 12.72 1.66 -3.55
C TYR A 25 12.19 1.94 -2.14
N GLY A 26 12.19 3.20 -1.73
CA GLY A 26 11.41 3.70 -0.60
C GLY A 26 10.14 4.42 -1.07
N TRP A 27 9.67 5.43 -0.33
CA TRP A 27 8.56 6.28 -0.77
C TRP A 27 9.08 7.60 -1.39
N GLY A 28 9.55 7.54 -2.63
CA GLY A 28 10.23 8.64 -3.31
C GLY A 28 11.12 8.14 -4.46
N ASP A 29 11.73 9.07 -5.21
CA ASP A 29 12.74 8.70 -6.21
C ASP A 29 13.99 8.13 -5.52
N VAL A 30 14.61 7.11 -6.10
CA VAL A 30 15.72 6.31 -5.53
C VAL A 30 16.86 7.17 -4.96
N LYS A 31 17.20 8.27 -5.65
CA LYS A 31 18.36 9.13 -5.29
C LYS A 31 17.96 10.38 -4.51
N THR A 32 16.74 10.44 -3.98
CA THR A 32 16.21 11.63 -3.30
C THR A 32 15.81 11.31 -1.85
N LYS A 33 15.48 12.36 -1.09
CA LYS A 33 14.93 12.20 0.26
C LYS A 33 13.61 11.45 0.18
N GLN A 34 13.54 10.30 0.82
CA GLN A 34 12.32 9.52 0.94
C GLN A 34 11.30 10.29 1.79
N LYS A 35 10.03 10.17 1.42
CA LYS A 35 8.91 10.94 1.98
C LYS A 35 8.13 10.09 2.99
N SER A 36 7.36 10.78 3.84
CA SER A 36 6.29 10.16 4.62
C SER A 36 5.15 9.76 3.68
N THR A 37 4.68 8.52 3.76
CA THR A 37 3.60 7.98 2.90
C THR A 37 2.31 8.80 3.02
N ALA A 38 1.96 9.22 4.23
CA ALA A 38 0.78 10.04 4.49
C ALA A 38 1.11 11.55 4.58
N GLY A 39 2.27 11.98 4.07
CA GLY A 39 2.74 13.36 4.11
C GLY A 39 3.07 13.84 5.54
N TRP A 40 3.17 15.16 5.72
CA TRP A 40 3.41 15.76 7.04
C TRP A 40 2.30 15.50 8.09
N PRO A 41 1.01 15.27 7.73
CA PRO A 41 -0.01 14.92 8.73
C PRO A 41 0.32 13.65 9.51
N ALA A 42 1.10 12.72 8.93
CA ALA A 42 1.57 11.51 9.62
C ALA A 42 2.36 11.81 10.90
N ALA A 43 2.93 13.02 11.03
CA ALA A 43 3.68 13.45 12.20
C ALA A 43 2.80 13.79 13.41
N PHE A 44 1.48 13.79 13.29
CA PHE A 44 0.56 14.14 14.37
C PHE A 44 -0.28 12.93 14.83
N PRO A 45 -0.35 12.62 16.14
CA PRO A 45 -1.07 11.46 16.69
C PRO A 45 -2.58 11.43 16.37
N VAL A 46 -3.13 12.58 16.00
CA VAL A 46 -4.54 12.69 15.62
C VAL A 46 -4.86 11.98 14.30
N PHE A 47 -3.88 11.60 13.47
CA PHE A 47 -4.14 10.94 12.18
C PHE A 47 -3.95 9.42 12.20
N GLU A 48 -4.32 8.78 13.32
CA GLU A 48 -4.32 7.33 13.44
C GLU A 48 -5.39 6.64 12.56
N PRO A 49 -5.16 5.39 12.12
CA PRO A 49 -3.89 4.67 12.21
C PRO A 49 -2.82 5.28 11.32
N HIS A 50 -1.58 5.14 11.77
CA HIS A 50 -0.42 5.52 10.99
C HIS A 50 0.08 4.32 10.18
N TRP A 51 0.49 4.62 8.95
CA TRP A 51 0.99 3.65 8.00
C TRP A 51 2.15 4.27 7.20
N GLN A 52 3.22 3.51 7.04
CA GLN A 52 4.41 3.92 6.30
C GLN A 52 4.97 2.76 5.48
N ILE A 53 5.17 2.99 4.19
CA ILE A 53 6.01 2.13 3.37
C ILE A 53 7.47 2.40 3.78
N CYS A 54 8.11 1.42 4.41
CA CYS A 54 9.53 1.49 4.77
C CYS A 54 10.41 1.11 3.58
N MET A 55 9.92 0.20 2.72
CA MET A 55 10.58 -0.25 1.51
C MET A 55 9.51 -0.70 0.51
N ALA A 56 9.32 0.06 -0.57
CA ALA A 56 8.38 -0.27 -1.64
C ALA A 56 8.89 -1.46 -2.47
N GLY A 57 10.20 -1.56 -2.63
CA GLY A 57 10.86 -2.69 -3.28
C GLY A 57 12.27 -2.90 -2.78
N GLY A 58 12.68 -4.15 -2.68
CA GLY A 58 14.02 -4.58 -2.31
C GLY A 58 14.28 -6.01 -2.75
N LEU A 59 15.53 -6.43 -2.63
CA LEU A 59 15.98 -7.77 -2.98
C LEU A 59 16.51 -8.46 -1.74
N SER A 60 15.92 -9.60 -1.38
CA SER A 60 16.36 -10.40 -0.24
C SER A 60 17.09 -11.66 -0.68
N THR A 61 18.11 -12.03 0.08
CA THR A 61 18.89 -13.26 -0.13
C THR A 61 19.10 -13.95 1.21
N GLY A 62 18.83 -15.26 1.26
CA GLY A 62 18.93 -16.07 2.46
C GLY A 62 17.99 -17.26 2.41
N TRP A 63 17.48 -17.66 3.58
CA TRP A 63 16.64 -18.84 3.72
C TRP A 63 15.61 -18.71 4.84
N ILE A 64 14.52 -19.47 4.69
CA ILE A 64 13.51 -19.71 5.71
C ILE A 64 13.35 -21.22 5.87
N GLU A 65 13.46 -21.73 7.09
CA GLU A 65 13.11 -23.11 7.46
C GLU A 65 11.73 -23.11 8.10
N TRP A 66 10.78 -23.83 7.49
CA TRP A 66 9.38 -23.93 7.93
C TRP A 66 8.99 -25.39 8.04
N ASP A 67 8.64 -25.84 9.25
CA ASP A 67 8.38 -27.27 9.57
C ASP A 67 9.49 -28.24 9.15
N GLY A 68 10.75 -27.79 9.21
CA GLY A 68 11.91 -28.57 8.77
C GLY A 68 12.14 -28.60 7.26
N GLN A 69 11.29 -27.94 6.47
CA GLN A 69 11.54 -27.69 5.05
C GLN A 69 12.31 -26.37 4.88
N LEU A 70 13.44 -26.43 4.17
CA LEU A 70 14.27 -25.25 3.86
C LEU A 70 13.86 -24.63 2.52
N PHE A 71 13.65 -23.31 2.53
CA PHE A 71 13.35 -22.49 1.37
C PHE A 71 14.47 -21.47 1.18
N GLU A 72 15.29 -21.66 0.16
CA GLU A 72 16.42 -20.78 -0.16
C GLU A 72 16.08 -19.83 -1.32
N PHE A 73 16.42 -18.55 -1.15
CA PHE A 73 16.17 -17.51 -2.13
C PHE A 73 17.38 -16.62 -2.32
N GLU A 74 17.54 -16.16 -3.56
CA GLU A 74 18.55 -15.20 -3.96
C GLU A 74 17.87 -14.07 -4.73
N ASN A 75 18.13 -12.83 -4.30
CA ASN A 75 17.56 -11.61 -4.88
C ASN A 75 16.03 -11.67 -5.06
N ALA A 76 15.33 -12.27 -4.08
CA ALA A 76 13.87 -12.36 -4.11
C ALA A 76 13.24 -10.98 -3.84
N PRO A 77 12.28 -10.54 -4.67
CA PRO A 77 11.56 -9.29 -4.46
C PRO A 77 10.92 -9.23 -3.07
N SER A 78 11.05 -8.07 -2.43
CA SER A 78 10.66 -7.86 -1.04
C SER A 78 10.01 -6.50 -0.84
N TYR A 79 9.11 -6.43 0.13
CA TYR A 79 8.38 -5.23 0.54
C TYR A 79 8.37 -5.15 2.06
N ALA A 80 8.40 -3.93 2.61
CA ALA A 80 8.28 -3.73 4.05
C ALA A 80 7.47 -2.47 4.37
N GLU A 81 6.54 -2.61 5.30
CA GLU A 81 5.75 -1.52 5.84
C GLU A 81 5.64 -1.58 7.35
N LYS A 82 5.17 -0.47 7.93
CA LYS A 82 4.91 -0.34 9.35
C LYS A 82 3.54 0.27 9.58
N ASN A 83 2.78 -0.35 10.46
CA ASN A 83 1.51 0.14 10.98
C ASN A 83 1.63 0.41 12.49
N TRP A 84 1.09 1.52 12.98
CA TRP A 84 1.04 1.83 14.41
C TRP A 84 -0.14 2.75 14.77
N GLY A 85 -0.49 2.82 16.06
CA GLY A 85 -1.64 3.57 16.58
C GLY A 85 -2.65 2.66 17.29
N GLY A 86 -3.86 3.18 17.55
CA GLY A 86 -4.90 2.50 18.32
C GLY A 86 -5.58 1.32 17.64
N GLY A 87 -5.58 1.25 16.30
CA GLY A 87 -6.16 0.15 15.54
C GLY A 87 -6.32 0.47 14.05
N PHE A 88 -6.48 -0.56 13.22
CA PHE A 88 -6.69 -0.43 11.78
C PHE A 88 -7.99 0.33 11.43
N PRO A 89 -8.13 0.83 10.18
CA PRO A 89 -9.34 1.53 9.74
C PRO A 89 -10.59 0.64 9.83
N ARG A 90 -11.80 1.24 9.78
CA ARG A 90 -13.05 0.47 9.76
C ARG A 90 -13.20 -0.40 8.51
N LYS A 91 -12.57 0.02 7.43
CA LYS A 91 -12.59 -0.62 6.12
C LYS A 91 -11.30 -0.26 5.41
N TRP A 92 -10.59 -1.20 4.81
CA TRP A 92 -9.43 -0.88 3.98
C TRP A 92 -9.20 -1.92 2.89
N TYR A 93 -8.47 -1.51 1.87
CA TYR A 93 -7.91 -2.40 0.86
C TYR A 93 -6.42 -2.10 0.69
N TRP A 94 -5.69 -3.10 0.24
CA TRP A 94 -4.27 -2.95 -0.08
C TRP A 94 -3.90 -3.87 -1.24
N ILE A 95 -2.99 -3.39 -2.09
CA ILE A 95 -2.43 -4.08 -3.23
C ILE A 95 -0.94 -3.78 -3.26
N GLN A 96 -0.10 -4.79 -3.41
CA GLN A 96 1.34 -4.63 -3.58
C GLN A 96 1.86 -5.66 -4.57
N CYS A 97 2.80 -5.24 -5.41
CA CYS A 97 3.44 -6.14 -6.35
C CYS A 97 4.81 -5.61 -6.77
N ASN A 98 5.82 -6.48 -6.77
CA ASN A 98 7.18 -6.19 -7.25
C ASN A 98 7.63 -7.17 -8.35
N VAL A 99 6.70 -7.98 -8.86
CA VAL A 99 6.98 -9.01 -9.87
C VAL A 99 6.04 -8.76 -11.04
N PHE A 100 6.56 -8.26 -12.16
CA PHE A 100 5.76 -7.95 -13.33
C PHE A 100 6.35 -8.57 -14.59
N ASP A 101 5.46 -9.06 -15.44
CA ASP A 101 5.72 -9.47 -16.81
C ASP A 101 5.35 -8.34 -17.79
N GLY A 102 5.88 -8.43 -19.01
CA GLY A 102 5.52 -7.53 -20.12
C GLY A 102 6.27 -6.20 -20.15
N VAL A 103 7.20 -5.97 -19.22
CA VAL A 103 7.95 -4.71 -19.09
C VAL A 103 9.45 -4.93 -18.98
N SER A 104 10.24 -3.99 -19.51
CA SER A 104 11.68 -3.99 -19.36
C SER A 104 12.09 -3.21 -18.11
N GLY A 105 12.59 -3.90 -17.09
CA GLY A 105 13.09 -3.30 -15.85
C GLY A 105 12.23 -3.61 -14.64
N GLU A 106 12.66 -3.13 -13.48
CA GLU A 106 11.96 -3.35 -12.21
C GLU A 106 10.78 -2.41 -12.07
N VAL A 107 9.65 -2.97 -11.63
CA VAL A 107 8.44 -2.23 -11.28
C VAL A 107 8.09 -2.57 -9.83
N SER A 108 7.80 -1.54 -9.04
CA SER A 108 7.22 -1.69 -7.70
C SER A 108 5.91 -0.94 -7.65
N LEU A 109 4.85 -1.60 -7.21
CA LEU A 109 3.52 -1.05 -7.01
C LEU A 109 3.14 -1.17 -5.53
N THR A 110 2.58 -0.10 -5.00
CA THR A 110 1.80 -0.12 -3.75
C THR A 110 0.56 0.73 -3.93
N ALA A 111 -0.62 0.17 -3.67
CA ALA A 111 -1.88 0.89 -3.67
C ALA A 111 -2.69 0.52 -2.43
N ALA A 112 -3.28 1.51 -1.77
CA ALA A 112 -4.05 1.28 -0.57
C ALA A 112 -5.08 2.38 -0.36
N GLY A 113 -6.12 2.07 0.40
CA GLY A 113 -7.08 3.06 0.84
C GLY A 113 -7.85 2.56 2.06
N GLY A 114 -8.35 3.49 2.86
CA GLY A 114 -8.99 3.13 4.12
C GLY A 114 -10.05 4.13 4.56
N LEU A 115 -11.14 3.65 5.15
CA LEU A 115 -12.15 4.44 5.83
C LEU A 115 -11.73 4.58 7.30
N ARG A 116 -11.06 5.69 7.63
CA ARG A 116 -10.58 5.97 8.99
C ARG A 116 -11.40 7.06 9.67
N LYS A 117 -11.43 7.01 10.99
CA LYS A 117 -12.10 8.01 11.84
C LYS A 117 -11.07 9.05 12.27
N LEU A 118 -11.37 10.33 12.08
CA LEU A 118 -10.55 11.41 12.63
C LEU A 118 -10.95 11.69 14.09
N PRO A 119 -10.01 11.69 15.06
CA PRO A 119 -10.25 12.08 16.44
C PRO A 119 -10.59 13.58 16.55
N GLY A 120 -11.52 13.92 17.44
CA GLY A 120 -11.79 15.30 17.87
C GLY A 120 -12.83 16.10 17.06
N LEU A 121 -13.25 15.62 15.89
CA LEU A 121 -14.39 16.17 15.14
C LEU A 121 -15.57 15.19 15.21
N THR A 122 -16.79 15.71 15.36
CA THR A 122 -18.06 14.96 15.29
C THR A 122 -17.99 13.87 14.22
N GLU A 123 -18.05 12.58 14.62
CA GLU A 123 -18.02 11.35 13.80
C GLU A 123 -17.55 11.50 12.34
N TYR A 124 -16.41 12.14 12.10
CA TYR A 124 -15.95 12.40 10.75
C TYR A 124 -15.10 11.24 10.27
N TYR A 125 -15.51 10.67 9.14
CA TYR A 125 -14.77 9.64 8.43
C TYR A 125 -14.22 10.21 7.14
N GLU A 126 -12.97 9.85 6.85
CA GLU A 126 -12.36 10.13 5.55
C GLU A 126 -11.90 8.83 4.90
N SER A 127 -11.77 8.90 3.57
CA SER A 127 -11.26 7.80 2.75
C SER A 127 -10.01 8.22 2.00
N PRO A 128 -8.85 8.36 2.69
CA PRO A 128 -7.58 8.48 2.01
C PRO A 128 -7.35 7.24 1.14
N ALA A 129 -6.76 7.46 -0.03
CA ALA A 129 -6.27 6.42 -0.91
C ALA A 129 -5.02 6.91 -1.61
N LEU A 130 -4.16 5.96 -2.00
CA LEU A 130 -2.94 6.24 -2.72
C LEU A 130 -2.59 5.14 -3.72
N ILE A 131 -1.79 5.53 -4.72
CA ILE A 131 -1.06 4.63 -5.60
C ILE A 131 0.37 5.17 -5.71
N GLY A 132 1.35 4.33 -5.45
CA GLY A 132 2.76 4.59 -5.68
C GLY A 132 3.33 3.57 -6.66
N ILE A 133 3.97 4.05 -7.73
CA ILE A 133 4.60 3.22 -8.75
C ILE A 133 6.05 3.66 -8.92
N HIS A 134 6.98 2.72 -8.84
CA HIS A 134 8.38 2.94 -9.23
C HIS A 134 8.61 2.25 -10.57
N TYR A 135 9.09 3.02 -11.56
CA TYR A 135 9.48 2.48 -12.85
C TYR A 135 10.49 3.41 -13.53
N GLY A 136 11.50 2.84 -14.20
CA GLY A 136 12.51 3.62 -14.92
C GLY A 136 13.29 4.62 -14.05
N GLY A 137 13.42 4.35 -12.74
CA GLY A 137 14.06 5.25 -11.78
C GLY A 137 13.21 6.43 -11.31
N THR A 138 11.93 6.50 -11.74
CA THR A 138 10.98 7.55 -11.37
C THR A 138 9.93 6.99 -10.41
N PHE A 139 9.55 7.78 -9.40
CA PHE A 139 8.43 7.51 -8.51
C PHE A 139 7.19 8.32 -8.93
N TYR A 140 6.17 7.60 -9.39
CA TYR A 140 4.86 8.14 -9.73
C TYR A 140 3.93 8.02 -8.53
N GLU A 141 3.60 9.15 -7.93
CA GLU A 141 2.80 9.25 -6.71
C GLU A 141 1.40 9.81 -7.02
N PHE A 142 0.36 9.09 -6.60
CA PHE A 142 -1.02 9.53 -6.68
C PHE A 142 -1.62 9.50 -5.28
N VAL A 143 -1.86 10.69 -4.73
CA VAL A 143 -2.29 10.92 -3.35
C VAL A 143 -3.22 12.14 -3.33
N PRO A 144 -4.05 12.33 -2.30
CA PRO A 144 -5.11 13.35 -2.32
C PRO A 144 -4.62 14.79 -2.56
N TRP A 145 -3.37 15.11 -2.23
CA TRP A 145 -2.82 16.47 -2.39
C TRP A 145 -2.25 16.77 -3.78
N ASN A 146 -1.93 15.75 -4.58
CA ASN A 146 -1.35 15.91 -5.93
C ASN A 146 -2.20 15.29 -7.05
N GLY A 147 -3.24 14.55 -6.71
CA GLY A 147 -4.07 13.86 -7.69
C GLY A 147 -5.35 13.36 -7.07
N THR A 148 -6.04 12.50 -7.81
CA THR A 148 -7.27 11.86 -7.37
C THR A 148 -7.17 10.36 -7.59
N VAL A 149 -7.59 9.58 -6.60
CA VAL A 149 -7.69 8.12 -6.68
C VAL A 149 -9.15 7.72 -6.55
N SER A 150 -9.63 6.88 -7.46
CA SER A 150 -10.95 6.26 -7.41
C SER A 150 -10.79 4.76 -7.28
N TRP A 151 -11.71 4.11 -6.56
CA TRP A 151 -11.67 2.67 -6.32
C TRP A 151 -13.06 2.06 -6.40
N GLU A 152 -13.08 0.79 -6.78
CA GLU A 152 -14.20 -0.13 -6.73
C GLU A 152 -13.67 -1.49 -6.24
N ILE A 153 -13.96 -1.82 -4.98
CA ILE A 153 -13.43 -3.01 -4.31
C ILE A 153 -14.59 -3.90 -3.88
N SER A 154 -14.62 -5.15 -4.35
CA SER A 154 -15.62 -6.13 -3.92
C SER A 154 -15.35 -6.59 -2.48
N PRO A 155 -16.33 -7.20 -1.78
CA PRO A 155 -16.08 -7.83 -0.47
C PRO A 155 -14.89 -8.80 -0.48
N TRP A 156 -14.63 -9.44 -1.64
CA TRP A 156 -13.41 -10.19 -1.92
C TRP A 156 -13.25 -10.41 -3.43
N GLY A 157 -12.02 -10.66 -3.89
CA GLY A 157 -11.74 -11.24 -5.21
C GLY A 157 -11.62 -10.23 -6.36
N TYR A 158 -11.92 -8.96 -6.13
CA TYR A 158 -11.85 -7.92 -7.16
C TYR A 158 -11.48 -6.56 -6.57
N TRP A 159 -10.45 -5.95 -7.14
CA TRP A 159 -9.99 -4.60 -6.84
C TRP A 159 -9.80 -3.85 -8.17
N ASN A 160 -10.52 -2.74 -8.35
CA ASN A 160 -10.33 -1.86 -9.48
C ASN A 160 -10.04 -0.46 -8.99
N LEU A 161 -8.92 0.12 -9.42
CA LEU A 161 -8.52 1.46 -9.07
C LEU A 161 -8.18 2.25 -10.34
N SER A 162 -8.45 3.54 -10.28
CA SER A 162 -7.94 4.50 -11.26
C SER A 162 -7.39 5.71 -10.53
N ALA A 163 -6.35 6.32 -11.08
CA ALA A 163 -5.80 7.55 -10.53
C ALA A 163 -5.40 8.52 -11.63
N GLU A 164 -5.49 9.81 -11.32
CA GLU A 164 -5.07 10.89 -12.20
C GLU A 164 -4.40 12.01 -11.42
N ASN A 165 -3.36 12.61 -12.01
CA ASN A 165 -2.82 13.90 -11.58
C ASN A 165 -2.64 14.79 -12.82
N ASP A 166 -1.97 15.94 -12.68
CA ASP A 166 -1.81 16.88 -13.80
C ASP A 166 -1.01 16.30 -14.98
N SER A 167 -0.24 15.23 -14.77
CA SER A 167 0.71 14.69 -15.76
C SER A 167 0.45 13.24 -16.16
N TYR A 168 -0.26 12.45 -15.36
CA TYR A 168 -0.35 11.00 -15.53
C TYR A 168 -1.75 10.46 -15.24
N LEU A 169 -2.05 9.34 -15.90
CA LEU A 169 -3.25 8.51 -15.70
C LEU A 169 -2.82 7.09 -15.38
N VAL A 170 -3.47 6.46 -14.40
CA VAL A 170 -3.23 5.07 -13.99
C VAL A 170 -4.54 4.31 -13.94
N GLU A 171 -4.49 3.07 -14.42
CA GLU A 171 -5.53 2.07 -14.23
C GLU A 171 -4.91 0.81 -13.64
N LEU A 172 -5.56 0.26 -12.64
CA LEU A 172 -5.13 -0.92 -11.90
C LEU A 172 -6.32 -1.86 -11.71
N GLU A 173 -6.18 -3.10 -12.12
CA GLU A 173 -7.16 -4.14 -11.86
C GLU A 173 -6.47 -5.37 -11.26
N ALA A 174 -6.94 -5.80 -10.09
CA ALA A 174 -6.48 -7.02 -9.43
C ALA A 174 -7.66 -7.96 -9.21
N THR A 175 -7.45 -9.26 -9.42
CA THR A 175 -8.44 -10.29 -9.15
C THR A 175 -7.80 -11.50 -8.47
N THR A 176 -8.57 -12.26 -7.71
CA THR A 176 -8.11 -13.56 -7.22
C THR A 176 -9.28 -14.53 -7.11
N LYS A 177 -9.00 -15.80 -7.38
CA LYS A 177 -9.93 -16.92 -7.13
C LYS A 177 -9.64 -17.61 -5.80
N GLU A 178 -8.51 -17.30 -5.19
CA GLU A 178 -8.11 -17.89 -3.92
C GLU A 178 -9.04 -17.40 -2.80
N PRO A 179 -9.33 -18.25 -1.80
CA PRO A 179 -10.22 -17.88 -0.70
C PRO A 179 -9.65 -16.72 0.14
N GLY A 180 -8.32 -16.55 0.13
CA GLY A 180 -7.58 -15.64 0.98
C GLY A 180 -7.35 -16.23 2.37
N THR A 181 -6.29 -15.78 3.04
CA THR A 181 -5.92 -16.22 4.38
C THR A 181 -6.49 -15.25 5.42
N PRO A 182 -7.33 -15.72 6.36
CA PRO A 182 -7.84 -14.85 7.42
C PRO A 182 -6.72 -14.54 8.43
N LEU A 183 -6.49 -13.25 8.67
CA LEU A 183 -5.48 -12.78 9.61
C LEU A 183 -6.10 -11.93 10.73
N ARG A 184 -5.40 -11.86 11.86
CA ARG A 184 -5.81 -11.03 13.00
C ARG A 184 -5.20 -9.63 12.87
N ALA A 185 -6.04 -8.60 13.03
CA ALA A 185 -5.63 -7.20 13.06
C ALA A 185 -6.19 -6.51 14.32
N PRO A 186 -5.45 -5.56 14.92
CA PRO A 186 -5.98 -4.71 15.98
C PRO A 186 -7.13 -3.81 15.48
N THR A 187 -8.28 -3.85 16.13
CA THR A 187 -9.43 -2.96 15.88
C THR A 187 -9.71 -2.09 17.09
N LEU A 188 -10.29 -0.91 16.88
CA LEU A 188 -10.63 0.01 17.95
C LEU A 188 -11.67 -0.57 18.91
N GLU A 189 -12.64 -1.31 18.38
CA GLU A 189 -13.78 -1.81 19.16
C GLU A 189 -13.53 -3.17 19.82
N SER A 190 -12.64 -4.01 19.30
CA SER A 190 -12.49 -5.41 19.76
C SER A 190 -11.05 -5.87 19.96
N GLY A 191 -10.07 -4.97 19.80
CA GLY A 191 -8.66 -5.33 19.91
C GLY A 191 -8.22 -6.29 18.80
N LEU A 192 -7.32 -7.22 19.10
CA LEU A 192 -6.76 -8.14 18.10
C LEU A 192 -7.77 -9.24 17.71
N VAL A 193 -8.44 -9.09 16.57
CA VAL A 193 -9.48 -10.01 16.06
C VAL A 193 -9.26 -10.34 14.60
N THR A 194 -9.85 -11.43 14.10
CA THR A 194 -9.87 -11.74 12.66
C THR A 194 -10.69 -10.69 11.93
N ALA A 195 -10.01 -9.73 11.30
CA ALA A 195 -10.61 -8.58 10.63
C ALA A 195 -9.94 -8.29 9.28
N LEU A 196 -9.12 -9.22 8.80
CA LEU A 196 -8.26 -9.05 7.65
C LEU A 196 -8.27 -10.34 6.83
N LYS A 197 -8.21 -10.21 5.51
CA LYS A 197 -7.98 -11.31 4.60
C LYS A 197 -7.06 -10.89 3.45
N ASP A 198 -6.01 -11.66 3.20
CA ASP A 198 -5.01 -11.39 2.17
C ASP A 198 -4.64 -12.63 1.34
N THR A 199 -3.97 -12.41 0.21
CA THR A 199 -3.27 -13.47 -0.55
C THR A 199 -2.21 -12.84 -1.44
N CYS A 200 -1.11 -13.55 -1.70
CA CYS A 200 -0.09 -13.18 -2.69
C CYS A 200 -0.34 -13.80 -4.07
N LEU A 201 -1.52 -14.39 -4.28
CA LEU A 201 -1.93 -15.08 -5.51
C LEU A 201 -3.01 -14.27 -6.24
N GLY A 202 -2.69 -13.01 -6.53
CA GLY A 202 -3.52 -12.10 -7.29
C GLY A 202 -3.04 -11.95 -8.73
N ASP A 203 -3.98 -12.04 -9.68
CA ASP A 203 -3.79 -11.61 -11.06
C ASP A 203 -3.96 -10.09 -11.14
N LEU A 204 -2.96 -9.39 -11.64
CA LEU A 204 -2.89 -7.94 -11.68
C LEU A 204 -2.61 -7.44 -13.09
N LYS A 205 -3.30 -6.37 -13.48
CA LYS A 205 -2.99 -5.56 -14.64
C LYS A 205 -2.78 -4.11 -14.20
N LEU A 206 -1.62 -3.55 -14.55
CA LEU A 206 -1.24 -2.17 -14.28
C LEU A 206 -0.95 -1.46 -15.60
N GLN A 207 -1.66 -0.36 -15.85
CA GLN A 207 -1.42 0.47 -17.01
C GLN A 207 -1.26 1.94 -16.60
N MET A 208 -0.31 2.64 -17.23
CA MET A 208 -0.02 4.04 -16.95
C MET A 208 0.27 4.80 -18.25
N TRP A 209 -0.26 6.02 -18.34
CA TRP A 209 -0.09 6.91 -19.49
C TRP A 209 0.32 8.30 -19.04
N GLU A 210 0.94 9.05 -19.95
CA GLU A 210 0.92 10.50 -19.88
C GLU A 210 -0.52 11.01 -19.99
N ARG A 211 -0.82 12.11 -19.32
CA ARG A 211 -2.11 12.78 -19.40
C ARG A 211 -2.03 13.96 -20.37
N ARG A 212 -2.88 13.97 -21.39
CA ARG A 212 -2.98 15.11 -22.32
C ARG A 212 -3.70 16.29 -21.67
N HIS A 213 -3.54 17.48 -22.26
CA HIS A 213 -4.22 18.69 -21.80
C HIS A 213 -5.76 18.59 -21.79
N ASP A 214 -6.34 17.77 -22.66
CA ASP A 214 -7.78 17.49 -22.71
C ASP A 214 -8.24 16.43 -21.68
N GLY A 215 -7.31 15.91 -20.87
CA GLY A 215 -7.53 14.86 -19.88
C GLY A 215 -7.52 13.44 -20.44
N SER A 216 -7.29 13.24 -21.74
CA SER A 216 -7.24 11.91 -22.34
C SER A 216 -5.88 11.21 -22.15
N LYS A 217 -5.87 9.89 -22.39
CA LYS A 217 -4.66 9.06 -22.38
C LYS A 217 -3.71 9.46 -23.52
N GLY A 218 -2.51 9.88 -23.14
CA GLY A 218 -1.38 10.19 -24.01
C GLY A 218 -0.58 8.96 -24.39
N GLU A 219 0.75 9.09 -24.37
CA GLU A 219 1.67 7.98 -24.58
C GLU A 219 1.58 6.96 -23.43
N MET A 220 1.66 5.68 -23.75
CA MET A 220 1.73 4.60 -22.75
C MET A 220 3.12 4.57 -22.14
N ILE A 221 3.19 4.68 -20.81
CA ILE A 221 4.43 4.60 -20.04
C ILE A 221 4.65 3.16 -19.56
N LEU A 222 3.57 2.49 -19.13
CA LEU A 222 3.64 1.16 -18.53
C LEU A 222 2.41 0.34 -18.91
N ASP A 223 2.61 -0.89 -19.34
CA ASP A 223 1.56 -1.91 -19.51
C ASP A 223 2.13 -3.23 -19.01
N ALA A 224 1.75 -3.60 -17.78
CA ALA A 224 2.37 -4.68 -17.03
C ALA A 224 1.31 -5.61 -16.43
N THR A 225 1.65 -6.89 -16.35
CA THR A 225 0.80 -7.88 -15.67
C THR A 225 1.58 -8.67 -14.63
N SER A 226 0.89 -9.21 -13.63
CA SER A 226 1.46 -10.12 -12.65
C SER A 226 0.44 -11.18 -12.25
N ASN A 227 0.90 -12.37 -11.87
CA ASN A 227 0.10 -13.37 -11.17
C ASN A 227 0.56 -13.56 -9.70
N MET A 228 1.38 -12.64 -9.20
CA MET A 228 1.98 -12.64 -7.86
C MET A 228 1.65 -11.37 -7.08
N ALA A 229 0.52 -10.72 -7.39
CA ALA A 229 0.12 -9.54 -6.65
C ALA A 229 -0.42 -9.93 -5.27
N ALA A 230 0.08 -9.25 -4.25
CA ALA A 230 -0.47 -9.31 -2.92
C ALA A 230 -1.69 -8.40 -2.85
N VAL A 231 -2.85 -8.96 -2.48
CA VAL A 231 -4.13 -8.26 -2.42
C VAL A 231 -4.80 -8.52 -1.08
N GLU A 232 -5.45 -7.49 -0.57
CA GLU A 232 -5.96 -7.48 0.78
C GLU A 232 -7.26 -6.67 0.88
N VAL A 233 -8.18 -7.17 1.71
CA VAL A 233 -9.28 -6.38 2.27
C VAL A 233 -9.33 -6.59 3.77
N GLY A 234 -9.67 -5.54 4.50
CA GLY A 234 -9.90 -5.65 5.93
C GLY A 234 -10.92 -4.69 6.49
N GLY A 235 -11.14 -4.85 7.78
CA GLY A 235 -12.19 -4.24 8.57
C GLY A 235 -13.51 -4.96 8.33
N GLY A 236 -14.58 -4.18 8.27
CA GLY A 236 -15.91 -4.69 7.96
C GLY A 236 -16.81 -4.89 9.16
N PRO A 237 -17.87 -5.71 9.00
CA PRO A 237 -18.17 -6.56 7.84
C PRO A 237 -18.36 -5.82 6.50
N TRP A 238 -17.96 -6.45 5.38
CA TRP A 238 -18.19 -5.96 4.01
C TRP A 238 -19.43 -6.63 3.42
N PHE A 239 -20.53 -5.89 3.26
CA PHE A 239 -21.78 -6.42 2.69
C PHE A 239 -21.96 -6.13 1.21
N SER A 240 -21.20 -5.18 0.67
CA SER A 240 -21.31 -4.72 -0.71
C SER A 240 -19.98 -4.16 -1.20
N THR A 241 -19.88 -4.05 -2.53
CA THR A 241 -18.76 -3.38 -3.21
C THR A 241 -18.58 -1.96 -2.68
N TRP A 242 -17.35 -1.63 -2.31
CA TRP A 242 -16.97 -0.29 -1.89
C TRP A 242 -16.52 0.52 -3.10
N LYS A 243 -17.31 1.53 -3.47
CA LYS A 243 -16.90 2.52 -4.46
C LYS A 243 -16.57 3.84 -3.77
N GLY A 244 -15.55 4.52 -4.24
CA GLY A 244 -15.19 5.83 -3.73
C GLY A 244 -14.20 6.55 -4.61
N LYS A 245 -14.02 7.84 -4.31
CA LYS A 245 -13.05 8.74 -4.93
C LYS A 245 -12.50 9.60 -3.82
N THR A 246 -11.19 9.84 -3.80
CA THR A 246 -10.57 10.70 -2.77
C THR A 246 -11.22 12.08 -2.84
N ALA A 247 -11.83 12.51 -1.74
CA ALA A 247 -12.32 13.87 -1.62
C ALA A 247 -11.14 14.79 -1.35
N SER A 248 -11.04 15.86 -2.12
CA SER A 248 -10.10 16.95 -1.91
C SER A 248 -10.90 18.13 -1.33
N PRO A 249 -11.03 18.31 0.00
CA PRO A 249 -11.55 19.55 0.52
C PRO A 249 -10.54 20.66 0.12
N GLU A 250 -10.97 21.61 -0.70
CA GLU A 250 -10.10 22.67 -1.27
C GLU A 250 -9.25 23.40 -0.21
N LEU A 251 -9.77 23.51 1.03
CA LEU A 251 -9.08 24.10 2.17
C LEU A 251 -7.96 23.22 2.75
N LEU A 252 -8.13 21.88 2.78
CA LEU A 252 -7.08 20.95 3.21
C LEU A 252 -5.95 20.90 2.18
N ASN A 253 -6.27 20.99 0.88
CA ASN A 253 -5.28 20.99 -0.19
C ASN A 253 -4.28 22.15 -0.12
N ARG A 254 -4.71 23.34 0.30
CA ARG A 254 -3.78 24.47 0.49
C ARG A 254 -2.83 24.24 1.66
N ALA A 255 -3.28 23.59 2.74
CA ALA A 255 -2.44 23.28 3.91
C ALA A 255 -1.50 22.08 3.65
N LEU A 256 -1.97 21.06 2.93
CA LEU A 256 -1.18 19.85 2.62
C LEU A 256 -0.08 20.10 1.57
N ARG A 257 -0.28 21.06 0.65
CA ARG A 257 0.71 21.46 -0.35
C ARG A 257 1.82 22.37 0.17
N ILE A 258 1.71 22.88 1.40
CA ILE A 258 2.80 23.62 2.04
C ILE A 258 3.67 22.58 2.74
N PRO A 259 4.89 22.28 2.24
CA PRO A 259 5.80 21.40 2.93
C PRO A 259 6.21 22.07 4.25
N LEU A 260 5.58 21.64 5.34
CA LEU A 260 6.03 21.96 6.69
C LEU A 260 7.21 21.06 7.02
N ASP A 261 8.39 21.66 7.15
CA ASP A 261 9.57 20.98 7.69
C ASP A 261 9.37 20.77 9.20
N THR A 262 8.68 19.68 9.54
CA THR A 262 8.31 19.34 10.91
C THR A 262 9.52 19.04 11.78
N GLU A 263 10.66 18.63 11.20
CA GLU A 263 11.92 18.42 11.92
C GLU A 263 12.49 19.72 12.47
N ARG A 264 12.23 20.84 11.80
CA ARG A 264 12.72 22.17 12.21
C ARG A 264 11.74 22.94 13.09
N LEU A 265 10.44 22.66 12.97
CA LEU A 265 9.37 23.40 13.65
C LEU A 265 8.87 22.74 14.95
N PHE A 266 9.01 21.42 15.11
CA PHE A 266 8.56 20.72 16.31
C PHE A 266 9.66 19.82 16.89
N PRO A 267 10.67 20.38 17.56
CA PRO A 267 11.76 19.62 18.19
C PRO A 267 11.33 18.85 19.45
N VAL A 268 10.05 18.95 19.86
CA VAL A 268 9.57 18.46 21.17
C VAL A 268 8.87 17.10 21.04
N PRO A 269 9.30 16.05 21.79
CA PRO A 269 8.74 14.70 21.72
C PRO A 269 7.24 14.59 22.01
N LEU A 270 6.65 15.58 22.68
CA LEU A 270 5.27 15.54 23.18
C LEU A 270 4.21 15.51 22.06
N PHE A 271 4.57 15.91 20.84
CA PHE A 271 3.66 15.94 19.69
C PHE A 271 3.94 14.84 18.66
N LYS A 272 4.95 13.98 18.88
CA LYS A 272 5.23 12.86 17.99
C LYS A 272 4.37 11.66 18.38
N PRO A 273 3.74 10.96 17.42
CA PRO A 273 3.08 9.69 17.69
C PRO A 273 4.07 8.68 18.29
N PRO A 274 3.62 7.81 19.21
CA PRO A 274 4.46 6.72 19.71
C PRO A 274 4.96 5.86 18.54
N GLY A 275 6.28 5.74 18.39
CA GLY A 275 6.89 4.91 17.34
C GLY A 275 7.48 5.65 16.13
N LEU A 276 7.52 7.00 16.14
CA LEU A 276 8.36 7.82 15.25
C LEU A 276 9.64 8.32 15.94
#